data_AF-A0A1Q3HA56-F1
#
_entry.id   AF-A0A1Q3HA56-F1
#
_cell.length_a   1.000
_cell.length_b   1.000
_cell.length_c   1.000
_cell.angle_alpha   90.00
_cell.angle_beta   90.00
_cell.angle_gamma   90.00
#
_symmetry.space_group_name_H-M   'P 1'
#
loop_
_entity.id
_entity.type
_entity.pdbx_description
1 polymer ?
#
loop_
_entity_poly.entity_id
_entity_poly.type
_entity_poly.pdbx_seq_one_letter_code
_entity_poly.pdbx_strand_id
1 'polypeptide(L)'
;MGVSMSKRMRCGYPAVLLSLCLGLPGAASAAEQVPFGANAFPGVIKAQDFDQGGEGIAYHDTDAVNSYQLYRLDEAVDIGVRGSGTYEVRSSPGEWLEYTVQVPEGGNYQLSLNYSLPSGTGRMRVSRDGADELSFSLPATGGHGTFQTVTAATPLEVSAGTHVLRISFDAGDVYLRRLSSARLPGRFFYLSRWGAGLQDGSDWSNAFPVARLQDVLDQSLTPGDTLFVAGGLYDSSTPFSFYPTTSGTEALKKRVVGVDLGQGLPVFKGRWSPADPGSSNKSYALLRFTNVHDWVVEGIEAEAYYYGVRAASSSNLQLSRLQFRRVREGVALSDVATSTLSQSQVLRYTKRGIRLIGGVSDLRVEDFVADATQGDAAWSTEAFPFGVSVENPEDPAKGSHDVVFNRVTARNNTYQSASTGDYQNGDGFSLERSAYRISFLNSAALDNTDGGWDDKSQAAYYENCVALRNKRNFRLWNDSTQPTTLNNVLSAYAQKHDNYSTAGLWSQGYVEVYNSTFFGNTGSEIILENNATPAARVKITGSIVSDAGTCGAAASKEGGTTLEFVNSRVCDGAAGTPVVLRAPSSSWTGTPADAFTPVDAAITQGYRPVP
;
A
#
# COMPACT_ATOMS: atom_id res chain seq x y z
N MET A 1 24.51 -43.45 37.45
CA MET A 1 25.74 -43.28 36.65
C MET A 1 25.67 -41.92 35.98
N GLY A 2 26.62 -41.03 36.29
CA GLY A 2 27.12 -40.01 35.38
C GLY A 2 26.30 -38.73 35.09
N VAL A 3 26.87 -37.61 35.54
CA VAL A 3 26.98 -36.31 34.82
C VAL A 3 25.73 -35.39 34.86
N SER A 4 25.69 -34.37 35.76
CA SER A 4 26.18 -32.97 35.62
C SER A 4 25.09 -32.03 35.06
N MET A 5 24.84 -30.78 35.48
CA MET A 5 25.30 -29.94 36.59
C MET A 5 24.23 -28.86 36.80
N SER A 6 23.99 -28.51 38.06
CA SER A 6 23.21 -27.35 38.51
C SER A 6 23.97 -26.04 38.30
N LYS A 7 23.28 -24.96 37.93
CA LYS A 7 23.77 -23.58 38.10
C LYS A 7 22.96 -22.91 39.21
N ARG A 8 23.55 -22.78 40.40
CA ARG A 8 23.12 -21.84 41.45
C ARG A 8 24.15 -20.72 41.59
N MET A 9 23.58 -19.54 41.75
CA MET A 9 24.14 -18.25 42.15
C MET A 9 25.13 -18.35 43.33
N ARG A 10 26.24 -17.60 43.30
CA ARG A 10 26.81 -16.91 44.46
C ARG A 10 27.88 -15.87 44.10
N CYS A 11 27.78 -14.78 44.85
CA CYS A 11 28.62 -13.59 44.91
C CYS A 11 30.01 -13.91 45.49
N GLY A 12 31.04 -13.18 45.05
CA GLY A 12 32.40 -13.24 45.62
C GLY A 12 33.31 -12.13 45.10
N TYR A 13 33.66 -11.18 45.98
CA TYR A 13 34.85 -10.32 45.89
C TYR A 13 36.13 -11.17 46.01
N PRO A 14 37.27 -10.82 45.39
CA PRO A 14 38.25 -9.85 45.95
C PRO A 14 38.94 -9.02 44.82
N ALA A 15 39.84 -8.04 45.00
CA ALA A 15 40.77 -7.70 46.04
C ALA A 15 41.09 -6.19 46.00
N VAL A 16 41.36 -5.62 47.17
CA VAL A 16 41.89 -4.28 47.37
C VAL A 16 43.39 -4.30 47.06
N LEU A 17 43.83 -3.56 46.04
CA LEU A 17 45.23 -3.18 45.87
C LEU A 17 45.39 -1.72 46.32
N LEU A 18 46.15 -1.57 47.40
CA LEU A 18 46.60 -0.31 47.96
C LEU A 18 47.70 0.24 47.02
N SER A 19 47.37 1.18 46.15
CA SER A 19 48.37 1.95 45.39
C SER A 19 48.58 3.31 46.04
N LEU A 20 49.84 3.50 46.46
CA LEU A 20 50.42 4.68 47.07
C LEU A 20 50.22 5.91 46.18
N CYS A 21 49.61 6.97 46.72
CA CYS A 21 49.61 8.29 46.11
C CYS A 21 51.04 8.85 46.03
N LEU A 22 51.58 8.96 44.83
CA LEU A 22 52.58 9.97 44.49
C LEU A 22 51.92 10.90 43.48
N GLY A 23 51.73 12.14 43.90
CA GLY A 23 51.03 13.17 43.14
C GLY A 23 51.70 13.44 41.79
N LEU A 24 50.90 13.37 40.74
CA LEU A 24 51.12 14.07 39.48
C LEU A 24 49.96 15.08 39.32
N PRO A 25 50.20 16.30 38.81
CA PRO A 25 49.15 17.29 38.62
C PRO A 25 48.15 16.79 37.56
N GLY A 26 46.88 17.14 37.77
CA GLY A 26 45.68 16.65 37.07
C GLY A 26 45.84 16.33 35.58
N ALA A 27 45.50 15.10 35.22
CA ALA A 27 44.96 14.83 33.90
C ALA A 27 43.53 15.41 33.89
N ALA A 28 43.35 16.53 33.19
CA ALA A 28 42.03 17.03 32.86
C ALA A 28 41.27 15.89 32.14
N SER A 29 40.04 15.61 32.59
CA SER A 29 39.09 14.87 31.76
C SER A 29 39.04 15.59 30.42
N ALA A 30 39.27 14.88 29.31
CA ALA A 30 38.98 15.47 28.00
C ALA A 30 37.51 15.90 28.07
N ALA A 31 37.24 17.19 27.82
CA ALA A 31 35.87 17.65 27.82
C ALA A 31 35.15 16.92 26.67
N GLU A 32 34.04 16.26 27.00
CA GLU A 32 33.24 15.52 26.03
C GLU A 32 32.34 16.51 25.29
N GLN A 33 32.23 16.34 23.97
CA GLN A 33 31.30 17.14 23.17
C GLN A 33 29.87 16.70 23.46
N VAL A 34 29.00 17.65 23.81
CA VAL A 34 27.59 17.37 24.15
C VAL A 34 26.66 18.26 23.31
N PRO A 35 25.54 17.74 22.78
CA PRO A 35 24.60 18.55 22.01
C PRO A 35 24.06 19.72 22.84
N PHE A 36 24.11 20.95 22.31
CA PHE A 36 23.55 22.12 23.01
C PHE A 36 22.01 22.14 22.98
N GLY A 37 21.41 21.51 21.97
CA GLY A 37 19.97 21.44 21.81
C GLY A 37 19.53 20.32 20.86
N ALA A 38 18.23 20.27 20.58
CA ALA A 38 17.61 19.26 19.71
C ALA A 38 17.69 19.67 18.22
N ASN A 39 18.90 19.88 17.71
CA ASN A 39 19.12 20.15 16.28
C ASN A 39 18.73 18.90 15.46
N ALA A 40 18.00 19.10 14.36
CA ALA A 40 17.54 17.99 13.52
C ALA A 40 17.47 18.35 12.04
N PHE A 41 17.64 17.34 11.19
CA PHE A 41 17.35 17.42 9.76
C PHE A 41 16.09 16.59 9.42
N PRO A 42 15.13 17.12 8.66
CA PRO A 42 15.05 18.50 8.17
C PRO A 42 14.76 19.48 9.32
N GLY A 43 15.21 20.73 9.20
CA GLY A 43 15.02 21.72 10.25
C GLY A 43 15.86 22.99 10.11
N VAL A 44 15.89 23.78 11.17
CA VAL A 44 16.70 25.01 11.27
C VAL A 44 17.62 24.90 12.46
N ILE A 45 18.92 25.04 12.22
CA ILE A 45 19.97 25.13 13.23
C ILE A 45 20.38 26.58 13.34
N LYS A 46 20.28 27.16 14.54
CA LYS A 46 20.73 28.54 14.78
C LYS A 46 22.23 28.54 15.01
N ALA A 47 22.93 29.56 14.51
CA ALA A 47 24.39 29.62 14.57
C ALA A 47 24.95 29.62 16.01
N GLN A 48 24.24 30.25 16.95
CA GLN A 48 24.64 30.29 18.35
C GLN A 48 24.34 29.00 19.14
N ASP A 49 23.65 28.03 18.54
CA ASP A 49 23.26 26.76 19.17
C ASP A 49 24.28 25.64 18.83
N PHE A 50 25.57 25.99 18.72
CA PHE A 50 26.68 25.05 18.59
C PHE A 50 26.87 24.21 19.86
N ASP A 51 27.49 23.04 19.75
CA ASP A 51 27.61 22.08 20.84
C ASP A 51 28.36 22.63 22.08
N GLN A 52 28.29 21.89 23.18
CA GLN A 52 29.06 22.12 24.39
C GLN A 52 30.35 21.29 24.35
N GLY A 53 31.41 21.78 24.97
CA GLY A 53 32.72 21.10 25.01
C GLY A 53 33.90 22.07 25.01
N GLY A 54 33.66 23.32 24.61
CA GLY A 54 34.65 24.40 24.60
C GLY A 54 35.56 24.40 23.38
N GLU A 55 36.52 25.31 23.42
CA GLU A 55 37.55 25.55 22.40
C GLU A 55 38.33 24.26 22.05
N GLY A 56 38.47 24.00 20.75
CA GLY A 56 39.13 22.82 20.20
C GLY A 56 38.30 21.53 20.22
N ILE A 57 37.10 21.57 20.83
CA ILE A 57 36.17 20.43 20.91
C ILE A 57 34.87 20.73 20.16
N ALA A 58 34.10 21.73 20.60
CA ALA A 58 32.81 22.08 20.00
C ALA A 58 32.87 23.28 19.05
N TYR A 59 33.94 24.08 19.13
CA TYR A 59 34.24 25.18 18.21
C TYR A 59 35.76 25.48 18.20
N HIS A 60 36.19 26.31 17.26
CA HIS A 60 37.46 27.02 17.29
C HIS A 60 37.23 28.49 16.98
N ASP A 61 37.60 29.36 17.90
CA ASP A 61 37.63 30.81 17.73
C ASP A 61 39.08 31.33 17.79
N THR A 62 39.43 32.32 16.98
CA THR A 62 40.78 32.88 16.97
C THR A 62 41.01 33.89 18.09
N ASP A 63 39.93 34.41 18.66
CA ASP A 63 39.92 35.25 19.84
C ASP A 63 39.64 34.39 21.09
N ALA A 64 40.21 34.78 22.23
CA ALA A 64 40.04 34.03 23.50
C ALA A 64 38.75 34.40 24.26
N VAL A 65 37.97 35.36 23.73
CA VAL A 65 36.80 35.94 24.40
C VAL A 65 35.71 36.28 23.39
N ASN A 66 34.44 36.09 23.76
CA ASN A 66 33.32 36.63 23.00
C ASN A 66 33.36 38.16 23.04
N SER A 67 33.76 38.78 21.93
CA SER A 67 34.01 40.22 21.82
C SER A 67 32.75 41.07 21.94
N TYR A 68 31.58 40.48 21.70
CA TYR A 68 30.28 41.14 21.87
C TYR A 68 29.70 41.00 23.28
N GLN A 69 30.28 40.12 24.12
CA GLN A 69 29.85 39.88 25.50
C GLN A 69 28.34 39.63 25.59
N LEU A 70 27.80 38.83 24.66
CA LEU A 70 26.37 38.54 24.55
C LEU A 70 26.14 37.05 24.28
N TYR A 71 25.36 36.39 25.15
CA TYR A 71 25.01 34.96 25.10
C TYR A 71 26.22 34.02 25.17
N ARG A 72 26.16 32.97 26.00
CA ARG A 72 27.29 32.05 26.26
C ARG A 72 28.60 32.78 26.59
N LEU A 73 28.56 33.61 27.64
CA LEU A 73 29.64 34.51 28.03
C LEU A 73 30.91 33.79 28.53
N ASP A 74 30.78 32.49 28.80
CA ASP A 74 31.83 31.56 29.17
C ASP A 74 32.54 30.93 27.97
N GLU A 75 32.06 31.19 26.75
CA GLU A 75 32.64 30.72 25.49
C GLU A 75 33.30 31.87 24.71
N ALA A 76 34.25 31.56 23.85
CA ALA A 76 34.96 32.56 23.05
C ALA A 76 34.20 33.01 21.79
N VAL A 77 33.23 32.22 21.30
CA VAL A 77 32.49 32.50 20.06
C VAL A 77 31.82 33.88 20.08
N ASP A 78 32.14 34.72 19.10
CA ASP A 78 31.59 36.06 18.90
C ASP A 78 30.08 36.05 18.57
N ILE A 79 29.22 36.01 19.59
CA ILE A 79 27.75 36.03 19.42
C ILE A 79 27.20 37.45 19.57
N GLY A 80 26.54 37.95 18.54
CA GLY A 80 26.01 39.31 18.48
C GLY A 80 24.54 39.36 18.05
N VAL A 81 24.01 40.58 17.96
CA VAL A 81 22.70 40.87 17.35
C VAL A 81 22.83 42.09 16.43
N ARG A 82 22.42 41.93 15.17
CA ARG A 82 22.32 43.01 14.18
C ARG A 82 21.01 42.93 13.40
N GLY A 83 20.59 44.05 12.83
CA GLY A 83 19.40 44.10 11.96
C GLY A 83 18.12 43.69 12.70
N SER A 84 17.41 42.69 12.18
CA SER A 84 16.11 42.16 12.66
C SER A 84 16.04 41.64 14.12
N GLY A 85 17.06 41.87 14.96
CA GLY A 85 17.05 41.49 16.38
C GLY A 85 17.30 40.01 16.68
N THR A 86 17.72 39.21 15.69
CA THR A 86 18.05 37.78 15.85
C THR A 86 19.54 37.62 16.13
N TYR A 87 19.92 36.67 16.99
CA TYR A 87 21.32 36.33 17.22
C TYR A 87 22.04 35.91 15.93
N GLU A 88 23.30 36.33 15.82
CA GLU A 88 24.24 35.87 14.81
C GLU A 88 25.58 35.50 15.47
N VAL A 89 26.36 34.67 14.79
CA VAL A 89 27.78 34.46 15.10
C VAL A 89 28.61 35.21 14.07
N ARG A 90 29.54 36.06 14.53
CA ARG A 90 30.61 36.56 13.68
C ARG A 90 31.75 35.55 13.70
N SER A 91 32.33 35.26 12.54
CA SER A 91 33.53 34.45 12.48
C SER A 91 34.53 34.96 11.45
N SER A 92 35.80 34.69 11.74
CA SER A 92 36.96 35.02 10.93
C SER A 92 37.49 33.80 10.17
N PRO A 93 38.30 33.99 9.11
CA PRO A 93 38.93 32.88 8.40
C PRO A 93 39.78 32.01 9.33
N GLY A 94 39.51 30.70 9.34
CA GLY A 94 40.17 29.70 10.17
C GLY A 94 39.28 29.11 11.26
N GLU A 95 38.18 29.78 11.61
CA GLU A 95 37.28 29.38 12.69
C GLU A 95 36.27 28.30 12.27
N TRP A 96 35.71 27.58 13.25
CA TRP A 96 34.67 26.59 13.01
C TRP A 96 33.74 26.36 14.20
N LEU A 97 32.53 25.86 13.92
CA LEU A 97 31.49 25.51 14.90
C LEU A 97 30.97 24.10 14.63
N GLU A 98 30.73 23.29 15.66
CA GLU A 98 30.13 21.97 15.54
C GLU A 98 28.73 21.86 16.15
N TYR A 99 27.91 21.01 15.53
CA TYR A 99 26.52 20.76 15.90
C TYR A 99 26.21 19.28 15.81
N THR A 100 25.72 18.70 16.90
CA THR A 100 25.15 17.36 16.87
C THR A 100 23.72 17.43 16.35
N VAL A 101 23.43 16.72 15.26
CA VAL A 101 22.13 16.71 14.59
C VAL A 101 21.49 15.33 14.60
N GLN A 102 20.19 15.29 14.90
CA GLN A 102 19.38 14.09 14.73
C GLN A 102 18.78 14.05 13.33
N VAL A 103 18.98 12.93 12.65
CA VAL A 103 18.44 12.69 11.31
C VAL A 103 17.52 11.49 11.40
N PRO A 104 16.21 11.69 11.66
CA PRO A 104 15.28 10.58 11.79
C PRO A 104 15.22 9.71 10.52
N GLU A 105 15.44 10.34 9.35
CA GLU A 105 15.34 9.70 8.05
C GLU A 105 16.53 10.10 7.15
N GLY A 106 17.30 9.13 6.66
CA GLY A 106 18.40 9.41 5.73
C GLY A 106 17.90 9.92 4.37
N GLY A 107 18.77 10.56 3.59
CA GLY A 107 18.49 11.04 2.24
C GLY A 107 19.30 12.28 1.86
N ASN A 108 18.89 12.93 0.77
CA ASN A 108 19.49 14.18 0.31
C ASN A 108 18.80 15.39 0.98
N TYR A 109 19.59 16.24 1.61
CA TYR A 109 19.15 17.45 2.26
C TYR A 109 19.70 18.67 1.54
N GLN A 110 18.81 19.55 1.07
CA GLN A 110 19.19 20.85 0.57
C GLN A 110 19.54 21.75 1.74
N LEU A 111 20.81 22.16 1.82
CA LEU A 111 21.30 23.07 2.84
C LEU A 111 21.28 24.52 2.34
N SER A 112 20.90 25.44 3.23
CA SER A 112 20.95 26.88 2.98
C SER A 112 21.48 27.63 4.21
N LEU A 113 22.37 28.60 3.99
CA LEU A 113 22.94 29.46 5.02
C LEU A 113 22.30 30.85 4.93
N ASN A 114 21.86 31.38 6.07
CA ASN A 114 21.47 32.78 6.19
C ASN A 114 22.62 33.56 6.80
N TYR A 115 23.27 34.42 6.01
CA TYR A 115 24.52 35.09 6.37
C TYR A 115 24.50 36.56 5.95
N SER A 116 25.42 37.36 6.52
CA SER A 116 25.77 38.68 5.98
C SER A 116 27.28 38.81 5.82
N LEU A 117 27.69 39.55 4.80
CA LEU A 117 29.08 39.85 4.46
C LEU A 117 29.12 41.27 3.84
N PRO A 118 29.70 42.28 4.51
CA PRO A 118 29.60 43.67 4.06
C PRO A 118 30.18 43.92 2.66
N SER A 119 31.31 43.31 2.35
CA SER A 119 32.07 43.52 1.12
C SER A 119 32.95 42.31 0.80
N GLY A 120 33.41 42.20 -0.44
CA GLY A 120 34.28 41.12 -0.89
C GLY A 120 33.53 39.81 -1.16
N THR A 121 34.24 38.70 -1.04
CA THR A 121 33.70 37.35 -1.23
C THR A 121 34.15 36.48 -0.07
N GLY A 122 33.21 35.83 0.59
CA GLY A 122 33.46 34.87 1.64
C GLY A 122 33.39 33.43 1.14
N ARG A 123 33.91 32.51 1.95
CA ARG A 123 33.79 31.08 1.74
C ARG A 123 33.53 30.39 3.07
N MET A 124 32.55 29.50 3.07
CA MET A 124 32.29 28.59 4.18
C MET A 124 32.24 27.15 3.67
N ARG A 125 32.56 26.20 4.54
CA ARG A 125 32.36 24.77 4.31
C ARG A 125 31.47 24.17 5.38
N VAL A 126 30.64 23.22 4.99
CA VAL A 126 29.88 22.39 5.94
C VAL A 126 30.31 20.96 5.74
N SER A 127 30.75 20.30 6.81
CA SER A 127 31.07 18.88 6.79
C SER A 127 30.25 18.05 7.76
N ARG A 128 30.11 16.77 7.42
CA ARG A 128 29.41 15.76 8.23
C ARG A 128 30.39 14.68 8.64
N ASP A 129 30.43 14.37 9.94
CA ASP A 129 31.27 13.34 10.57
C ASP A 129 32.75 13.40 10.13
N GLY A 130 33.23 14.61 9.85
CA GLY A 130 34.59 14.86 9.37
C GLY A 130 34.92 14.41 7.94
N ALA A 131 33.95 13.93 7.14
CA ALA A 131 34.23 13.23 5.88
C ALA A 131 33.61 13.79 4.59
N ASP A 132 32.51 14.53 4.60
CA ASP A 132 31.91 15.12 3.38
C ASP A 132 32.00 16.66 3.45
N GLU A 133 32.33 17.39 2.38
CA GLU A 133 32.45 18.86 2.42
C GLU A 133 31.58 19.56 1.35
N LEU A 134 30.55 20.29 1.77
CA LEU A 134 29.84 21.23 0.92
C LEU A 134 30.48 22.62 1.01
N SER A 135 30.88 23.18 -0.13
CA SER A 135 31.42 24.55 -0.21
C SER A 135 30.34 25.57 -0.56
N PHE A 136 30.32 26.67 0.19
CA PHE A 136 29.48 27.84 -0.05
C PHE A 136 30.34 29.02 -0.48
N SER A 137 30.04 29.58 -1.65
CA SER A 137 30.59 30.88 -2.07
C SER A 137 29.62 31.97 -1.62
N LEU A 138 30.13 32.97 -0.90
CA LEU A 138 29.34 34.00 -0.25
C LEU A 138 29.61 35.38 -0.86
N PRO A 139 28.81 35.83 -1.84
CA PRO A 139 28.90 37.20 -2.32
C PRO A 139 28.68 38.23 -1.20
N ALA A 140 29.23 39.43 -1.38
CA ALA A 140 28.91 40.55 -0.50
C ALA A 140 27.39 40.80 -0.47
N THR A 141 26.84 40.92 0.72
CA THR A 141 25.43 41.23 0.96
C THR A 141 25.17 42.73 1.13
N GLY A 142 26.22 43.55 1.19
CA GLY A 142 26.14 45.01 1.17
C GLY A 142 26.02 45.69 2.54
N GLY A 143 26.24 44.95 3.64
CA GLY A 143 26.36 45.53 4.98
C GLY A 143 26.41 44.49 6.10
N HIS A 144 26.95 44.86 7.27
CA HIS A 144 27.12 43.98 8.45
C HIS A 144 25.79 43.46 9.04
N GLY A 145 24.64 44.04 8.67
CA GLY A 145 23.31 43.61 9.12
C GLY A 145 22.38 43.19 7.98
N THR A 146 22.89 43.11 6.75
CA THR A 146 22.10 42.78 5.56
C THR A 146 22.19 41.29 5.29
N PHE A 147 21.25 40.51 5.82
CA PHE A 147 21.29 39.06 5.71
C PHE A 147 20.64 38.57 4.41
N GLN A 148 21.33 37.69 3.71
CA GLN A 148 20.84 36.98 2.54
C GLN A 148 20.95 35.48 2.76
N THR A 149 20.21 34.71 1.96
CA THR A 149 20.29 33.26 1.98
C THR A 149 21.04 32.77 0.74
N VAL A 150 22.03 31.91 0.95
CA VAL A 150 22.68 31.14 -0.11
C VAL A 150 22.34 29.66 0.08
N THR A 151 22.12 28.97 -1.02
CA THR A 151 21.79 27.54 -1.05
C THR A 151 22.97 26.77 -1.62
N ALA A 152 23.30 25.62 -1.04
CA ALA A 152 24.38 24.77 -1.54
C ALA A 152 24.10 24.34 -2.98
N ALA A 153 25.13 24.31 -3.83
CA ALA A 153 24.99 23.92 -5.24
C ALA A 153 24.60 22.45 -5.42
N THR A 154 24.99 21.61 -4.46
CA THR A 154 24.63 20.19 -4.39
C THR A 154 24.02 19.89 -3.02
N PRO A 155 23.07 18.95 -2.93
CA PRO A 155 22.53 18.52 -1.63
C PRO A 155 23.57 17.74 -0.82
N LEU A 156 23.36 17.70 0.49
CA LEU A 156 24.11 16.84 1.41
C LEU A 156 23.40 15.49 1.52
N GLU A 157 24.07 14.40 1.16
CA GLU A 157 23.58 13.04 1.47
C GLU A 157 23.90 12.72 2.93
N VAL A 158 22.89 12.33 3.71
CA VAL A 158 23.03 12.02 5.14
C VAL A 158 22.28 10.74 5.46
N SER A 159 22.88 9.80 6.17
CA SER A 159 22.19 8.60 6.66
C SER A 159 21.21 8.92 7.79
N ALA A 160 20.31 8.00 8.12
CA ALA A 160 19.53 8.12 9.35
C ALA A 160 20.44 7.91 10.56
N GLY A 161 20.23 8.66 11.63
CA GLY A 161 21.00 8.56 12.86
C GLY A 161 21.47 9.91 13.41
N THR A 162 22.41 9.85 14.34
CA THR A 162 23.06 11.04 14.92
C THR A 162 24.33 11.35 14.14
N HIS A 163 24.51 12.61 13.77
CA HIS A 163 25.66 13.09 13.00
C HIS A 163 26.25 14.35 13.64
N VAL A 164 27.55 14.58 13.47
CA VAL A 164 28.20 15.85 13.84
C VAL A 164 28.41 16.66 12.57
N LEU A 165 27.85 17.87 12.54
CA LEU A 165 28.09 18.83 11.46
C LEU A 165 29.10 19.88 11.90
N ARG A 166 30.15 20.10 11.11
CA ARG A 166 31.08 21.21 11.29
C ARG A 166 30.82 22.28 10.24
N ILE A 167 30.68 23.53 10.67
CA ILE A 167 30.66 24.70 9.80
C ILE A 167 32.01 25.41 9.95
N SER A 168 32.79 25.45 8.87
CA SER A 168 34.10 26.12 8.83
C SER A 168 34.02 27.43 8.04
N PHE A 169 34.70 28.46 8.52
CA PHE A 169 34.78 29.78 7.92
C PHE A 169 36.17 29.92 7.25
N ASP A 170 36.23 29.83 5.92
CA ASP A 170 37.52 29.75 5.21
C ASP A 170 37.99 31.10 4.66
N ALA A 171 37.06 32.04 4.39
CA ALA A 171 37.38 33.35 3.87
C ALA A 171 36.28 34.38 4.18
N GLY A 172 36.71 35.62 4.42
CA GLY A 172 35.86 36.76 4.78
C GLY A 172 35.36 36.72 6.21
N ASP A 173 35.17 37.89 6.83
CA ASP A 173 34.52 38.02 8.13
C ASP A 173 33.01 37.90 7.94
N VAL A 174 32.47 36.72 8.25
CA VAL A 174 31.06 36.37 7.97
C VAL A 174 30.24 36.47 9.25
N TYR A 175 29.00 36.95 9.11
CA TYR A 175 28.00 36.85 10.15
C TYR A 175 26.97 35.78 9.77
N LEU A 176 26.88 34.69 10.52
CA LEU A 176 25.95 33.58 10.28
C LEU A 176 24.80 33.63 11.28
N ARG A 177 23.56 33.50 10.81
CA ARG A 177 22.37 33.37 11.68
C ARG A 177 21.89 31.94 11.85
N ARG A 178 21.83 31.21 10.74
CA ARG A 178 21.27 29.86 10.72
C ARG A 178 21.68 29.06 9.50
N LEU A 179 21.73 27.76 9.69
CA LEU A 179 21.69 26.74 8.65
C LEU A 179 20.26 26.17 8.61
N SER A 180 19.68 26.03 7.42
CA SER A 180 18.39 25.37 7.21
C SER A 180 18.58 24.15 6.31
N SER A 181 17.91 23.06 6.65
CA SER A 181 17.90 21.82 5.87
C SER A 181 16.47 21.46 5.47
N ALA A 182 16.28 21.22 4.17
CA ALA A 182 15.05 20.68 3.63
C ALA A 182 15.34 19.35 2.96
N ARG A 183 14.62 18.29 3.33
CA ARG A 183 14.77 16.99 2.67
C ARG A 183 14.27 17.11 1.23
N LEU A 184 15.11 16.76 0.26
CA LEU A 184 14.73 16.73 -1.14
C LEU A 184 13.89 15.47 -1.45
N PRO A 185 13.11 15.49 -2.55
CA PRO A 185 12.55 14.26 -3.11
C PRO A 185 13.66 13.21 -3.30
N GLY A 186 13.33 11.92 -3.16
CA GLY A 186 14.32 10.88 -3.44
C GLY A 186 14.81 10.94 -4.88
N ARG A 187 15.98 10.35 -5.11
CA ARG A 187 16.65 10.30 -6.41
C ARG A 187 15.80 9.54 -7.43
N PHE A 188 16.02 9.90 -8.68
CA PHE A 188 15.43 9.19 -9.81
C PHE A 188 16.47 8.31 -10.46
N PHE A 189 16.08 7.05 -10.68
CA PHE A 189 16.87 6.09 -11.43
C PHE A 189 16.08 5.62 -12.63
N TYR A 190 16.80 5.27 -13.69
CA TYR A 190 16.19 4.90 -14.96
C TYR A 190 16.68 3.53 -15.39
N LEU A 191 15.77 2.64 -15.78
CA LEU A 191 16.06 1.28 -16.21
C LEU A 191 15.36 0.98 -17.53
N SER A 192 16.09 0.36 -18.46
CA SER A 192 15.55 -0.15 -19.72
C SER A 192 15.90 -1.62 -19.89
N ARG A 193 15.32 -2.29 -20.89
CA ARG A 193 15.61 -3.71 -21.16
C ARG A 193 17.10 -3.97 -21.37
N TRP A 194 17.78 -3.13 -22.14
CA TRP A 194 19.18 -3.34 -22.54
C TRP A 194 20.17 -2.41 -21.86
N GLY A 195 19.68 -1.46 -21.07
CA GLY A 195 20.47 -0.34 -20.57
C GLY A 195 20.77 0.67 -21.68
N ALA A 196 21.45 1.75 -21.32
CA ALA A 196 21.93 2.76 -22.25
C ALA A 196 23.20 3.43 -21.69
N GLY A 197 24.04 3.97 -22.58
CA GLY A 197 25.19 4.80 -22.21
C GLY A 197 26.09 4.20 -21.14
N LEU A 198 26.34 4.98 -20.08
CA LEU A 198 27.17 4.58 -18.94
C LEU A 198 26.53 3.49 -18.04
N GLN A 199 25.23 3.25 -18.18
CA GLN A 199 24.48 2.28 -17.38
C GLN A 199 24.57 2.53 -15.87
N ASP A 200 24.57 3.81 -15.47
CA ASP A 200 24.56 4.26 -14.08
C ASP A 200 23.16 4.69 -13.59
N GLY A 201 22.16 4.63 -14.49
CA GLY A 201 20.77 4.93 -14.18
C GLY A 201 20.50 6.40 -13.91
N SER A 202 21.41 7.33 -14.23
CA SER A 202 21.27 8.76 -13.98
C SER A 202 20.18 9.44 -14.82
N ASP A 203 19.97 8.95 -16.04
CA ASP A 203 18.93 9.39 -16.97
C ASP A 203 18.58 8.27 -17.98
N TRP A 204 17.65 8.51 -18.90
CA TRP A 204 17.31 7.52 -19.94
C TRP A 204 18.46 7.21 -20.91
N SER A 205 19.37 8.15 -21.16
CA SER A 205 20.54 7.95 -22.02
C SER A 205 21.62 7.12 -21.34
N ASN A 206 21.59 7.02 -20.00
CA ASN A 206 22.50 6.24 -19.16
C ASN A 206 21.78 5.16 -18.34
N ALA A 207 20.60 4.71 -18.79
CA ALA A 207 19.74 3.79 -18.04
C ALA A 207 20.42 2.46 -17.66
N PHE A 208 20.10 1.93 -16.48
CA PHE A 208 20.49 0.59 -16.08
C PHE A 208 19.89 -0.47 -17.03
N PRO A 209 20.62 -1.56 -17.34
CA PRO A 209 20.02 -2.74 -17.95
C PRO A 209 19.16 -3.50 -16.93
N VAL A 210 18.09 -4.15 -17.38
CA VAL A 210 17.22 -4.97 -16.52
C VAL A 210 17.96 -6.11 -15.80
N ALA A 211 19.10 -6.55 -16.34
CA ALA A 211 19.98 -7.51 -15.66
C ALA A 211 20.43 -7.03 -14.28
N ARG A 212 20.44 -5.72 -14.04
CA ARG A 212 20.76 -5.08 -12.75
C ARG A 212 19.54 -4.80 -11.86
N LEU A 213 18.34 -5.21 -12.27
CA LEU A 213 17.10 -4.88 -11.55
C LEU A 213 17.19 -5.17 -10.04
N GLN A 214 17.69 -6.35 -9.67
CA GLN A 214 17.80 -6.74 -8.26
C GLN A 214 18.75 -5.84 -7.48
N ASP A 215 19.94 -5.57 -8.03
CA ASP A 215 20.92 -4.67 -7.39
C ASP A 215 20.35 -3.25 -7.25
N VAL A 216 19.59 -2.78 -8.23
CA VAL A 216 18.99 -1.45 -8.18
C VAL A 216 17.96 -1.36 -7.05
N LEU A 217 17.08 -2.36 -6.92
CA LEU A 217 16.04 -2.37 -5.88
C LEU A 217 16.64 -2.37 -4.46
N ASP A 218 17.73 -3.11 -4.26
CA ASP A 218 18.26 -3.39 -2.92
C ASP A 218 19.45 -2.53 -2.51
N GLN A 219 20.32 -2.18 -3.47
CA GLN A 219 21.57 -1.47 -3.19
C GLN A 219 21.53 -0.02 -3.67
N SER A 220 20.90 0.27 -4.80
CA SER A 220 20.83 1.65 -5.33
C SER A 220 19.74 2.48 -4.66
N LEU A 221 18.51 1.95 -4.61
CA LEU A 221 17.37 2.69 -4.05
C LEU A 221 17.47 2.81 -2.54
N THR A 222 17.29 4.02 -2.03
CA THR A 222 17.07 4.31 -0.59
C THR A 222 15.66 4.86 -0.37
N PRO A 223 15.14 4.92 0.87
CA PRO A 223 13.79 5.43 1.14
C PRO A 223 13.50 6.79 0.49
N GLY A 224 12.43 6.83 -0.33
CA GLY A 224 11.98 7.98 -1.10
C GLY A 224 12.42 7.98 -2.57
N ASP A 225 13.42 7.16 -2.95
CA ASP A 225 13.91 7.07 -4.33
C ASP A 225 12.86 6.42 -5.26
N THR A 226 12.91 6.78 -6.54
CA THR A 226 12.06 6.22 -7.59
C THR A 226 12.89 5.58 -8.71
N LEU A 227 12.57 4.34 -9.04
CA LEU A 227 13.03 3.67 -10.24
C LEU A 227 11.97 3.78 -11.35
N PHE A 228 12.30 4.50 -12.42
CA PHE A 228 11.53 4.51 -13.66
C PHE A 228 11.93 3.36 -14.56
N VAL A 229 10.96 2.59 -15.02
CA VAL A 229 11.15 1.44 -15.92
C VAL A 229 10.59 1.77 -17.29
N ALA A 230 11.45 1.77 -18.30
CA ALA A 230 11.09 2.10 -19.67
C ALA A 230 10.06 1.14 -20.25
N GLY A 231 9.18 1.66 -21.10
CA GLY A 231 8.18 0.89 -21.82
C GLY A 231 8.75 -0.17 -22.76
N GLY A 232 7.91 -1.15 -23.10
CA GLY A 232 8.24 -2.22 -24.05
C GLY A 232 8.32 -3.61 -23.43
N LEU A 233 8.57 -4.61 -24.28
CA LEU A 233 8.57 -6.02 -23.89
C LEU A 233 9.88 -6.43 -23.22
N TYR A 234 9.82 -7.02 -22.03
CA TYR A 234 10.91 -7.64 -21.28
C TYR A 234 10.78 -9.17 -21.35
N ASP A 235 11.42 -9.77 -22.36
CA ASP A 235 11.35 -11.22 -22.64
C ASP A 235 12.73 -11.88 -22.52
N SER A 236 12.85 -12.90 -21.66
CA SER A 236 14.11 -13.59 -21.36
C SER A 236 13.86 -15.05 -21.00
N SER A 237 14.78 -15.95 -21.37
CA SER A 237 14.73 -17.37 -20.97
C SER A 237 14.66 -17.54 -19.45
N THR A 238 15.27 -16.61 -18.70
CA THR A 238 15.12 -16.44 -17.25
C THR A 238 14.27 -15.19 -16.99
N PRO A 239 12.98 -15.36 -16.62
CA PRO A 239 12.07 -14.25 -16.38
C PRO A 239 12.51 -13.35 -15.23
N PHE A 240 12.12 -12.08 -15.32
CA PHE A 240 12.47 -11.06 -14.33
C PHE A 240 11.39 -10.96 -13.25
N SER A 241 11.81 -10.63 -12.03
CA SER A 241 10.90 -10.41 -10.91
C SER A 241 11.42 -9.26 -10.07
N PHE A 242 10.53 -8.39 -9.62
CA PHE A 242 10.81 -7.37 -8.61
C PHE A 242 10.72 -8.02 -7.23
N TYR A 243 11.83 -8.08 -6.53
CA TYR A 243 11.95 -8.71 -5.20
C TYR A 243 12.77 -7.88 -4.25
N PRO A 244 12.24 -6.74 -3.83
CA PRO A 244 12.96 -5.97 -2.86
C PRO A 244 13.20 -6.80 -1.58
N THR A 245 14.40 -6.66 -1.03
CA THR A 245 14.80 -7.19 0.28
C THR A 245 14.99 -6.07 1.31
N THR A 246 14.73 -4.83 0.90
CA THR A 246 14.82 -3.63 1.74
C THR A 246 13.51 -2.84 1.68
N SER A 247 13.22 -2.09 2.74
CA SER A 247 11.98 -1.29 2.86
C SER A 247 12.23 0.19 2.55
N GLY A 248 11.15 0.90 2.22
CA GLY A 248 11.10 2.35 2.43
C GLY A 248 10.88 2.70 3.90
N THR A 249 10.36 3.90 4.16
CA THR A 249 9.69 4.24 5.41
C THR A 249 8.28 4.72 5.13
N GLU A 250 7.44 4.83 6.17
CA GLU A 250 6.06 5.31 6.02
C GLU A 250 5.99 6.65 5.27
N ALA A 251 6.86 7.60 5.64
CA ALA A 251 6.98 8.91 4.98
C ALA A 251 7.62 8.82 3.59
N LEU A 252 8.51 7.84 3.36
CA LEU A 252 9.42 7.79 2.22
C LEU A 252 9.46 6.40 1.60
N LYS A 253 8.35 6.06 0.97
CA LYS A 253 8.23 4.80 0.25
C LYS A 253 9.24 4.75 -0.90
N LYS A 254 9.85 3.59 -1.12
CA LYS A 254 10.58 3.32 -2.37
C LYS A 254 9.57 3.11 -3.49
N ARG A 255 9.89 3.58 -4.69
CA ARG A 255 8.93 3.59 -5.81
C ARG A 255 9.50 2.90 -7.04
N VAL A 256 8.66 2.12 -7.72
CA VAL A 256 8.90 1.62 -9.08
C VAL A 256 7.76 2.08 -9.97
N VAL A 257 8.08 2.77 -11.07
CA VAL A 257 7.09 3.36 -11.97
C VAL A 257 7.38 2.96 -13.41
N GLY A 258 6.46 2.24 -14.04
CA GLY A 258 6.52 1.98 -15.46
C GLY A 258 6.14 3.21 -16.29
N VAL A 259 6.93 3.50 -17.32
CA VAL A 259 6.80 4.70 -18.16
C VAL A 259 6.63 4.33 -19.61
N ASP A 260 5.56 4.76 -20.25
CA ASP A 260 5.40 4.66 -21.69
C ASP A 260 6.24 5.72 -22.41
N LEU A 261 7.26 5.27 -23.13
CA LEU A 261 8.16 6.10 -23.94
C LEU A 261 7.82 6.01 -25.45
N GLY A 262 6.57 5.68 -25.77
CA GLY A 262 6.07 5.44 -27.13
C GLY A 262 6.00 3.96 -27.53
N GLN A 263 6.17 3.04 -26.57
CA GLN A 263 6.17 1.58 -26.79
C GLN A 263 5.13 0.85 -25.92
N GLY A 264 4.23 1.60 -25.27
CA GLY A 264 3.38 1.08 -24.20
C GLY A 264 4.13 1.00 -22.86
N LEU A 265 3.42 0.56 -21.82
CA LEU A 265 4.01 0.29 -20.50
C LEU A 265 5.01 -0.87 -20.55
N PRO A 266 5.90 -1.02 -19.54
CA PRO A 266 6.77 -2.19 -19.46
C PRO A 266 5.95 -3.48 -19.29
N VAL A 267 6.16 -4.43 -20.20
CA VAL A 267 5.50 -5.74 -20.19
C VAL A 267 6.52 -6.83 -19.89
N PHE A 268 6.41 -7.48 -18.74
CA PHE A 268 7.29 -8.58 -18.35
C PHE A 268 6.70 -9.92 -18.77
N LYS A 269 7.49 -10.74 -19.48
CA LYS A 269 7.03 -12.05 -19.95
C LYS A 269 7.64 -13.18 -19.13
N GLY A 270 6.78 -13.90 -18.43
CA GLY A 270 7.12 -15.13 -17.73
C GLY A 270 7.13 -16.35 -18.66
N ARG A 271 7.10 -17.52 -18.03
CA ARG A 271 7.21 -18.85 -18.65
C ARG A 271 6.26 -19.87 -18.02
N TRP A 272 5.38 -19.43 -17.12
CA TRP A 272 4.27 -20.23 -16.62
C TRP A 272 3.30 -20.55 -17.77
N SER A 273 2.62 -21.69 -17.70
CA SER A 273 1.70 -22.15 -18.73
C SER A 273 0.42 -22.72 -18.12
N PRO A 274 -0.77 -22.37 -18.64
CA PRO A 274 -2.03 -22.98 -18.21
C PRO A 274 -2.12 -24.47 -18.56
N ALA A 275 -1.25 -25.00 -19.43
CA ALA A 275 -1.19 -26.43 -19.74
C ALA A 275 -0.56 -27.27 -18.60
N ASP A 276 0.19 -26.63 -17.71
CA ASP A 276 0.76 -27.24 -16.51
C ASP A 276 0.62 -26.26 -15.33
N PRO A 277 -0.64 -25.99 -14.91
CA PRO A 277 -0.95 -24.84 -14.08
C PRO A 277 -0.31 -24.92 -12.69
N GLY A 278 -0.02 -26.11 -12.18
CA GLY A 278 0.64 -26.33 -10.89
C GLY A 278 2.15 -26.00 -10.88
N SER A 279 2.78 -25.88 -12.05
CA SER A 279 4.23 -25.72 -12.16
C SER A 279 4.67 -24.26 -12.04
N SER A 280 5.11 -23.88 -10.85
CA SER A 280 5.57 -22.52 -10.55
C SER A 280 7.04 -22.26 -10.91
N ASN A 281 7.82 -23.31 -11.19
CA ASN A 281 9.28 -23.29 -11.34
C ASN A 281 9.81 -22.38 -12.46
N LYS A 282 8.96 -21.94 -13.39
CA LYS A 282 9.39 -21.16 -14.55
C LYS A 282 9.19 -19.65 -14.38
N SER A 283 8.29 -19.21 -13.50
CA SER A 283 7.94 -17.80 -13.23
C SER A 283 7.03 -17.69 -12.01
N TYR A 284 7.59 -17.70 -10.81
CA TYR A 284 6.80 -17.75 -9.58
C TYR A 284 5.93 -16.50 -9.38
N ALA A 285 6.53 -15.31 -9.39
CA ALA A 285 5.79 -14.04 -9.24
C ALA A 285 6.50 -12.92 -10.01
N LEU A 286 5.77 -11.96 -10.58
CA LEU A 286 6.41 -10.74 -11.07
C LEU A 286 6.80 -9.85 -9.89
N LEU A 287 5.84 -9.46 -9.06
CA LEU A 287 6.06 -8.67 -7.85
C LEU A 287 6.07 -9.61 -6.63
N ARG A 288 7.20 -9.69 -5.93
CA ARG A 288 7.35 -10.51 -4.73
C ARG A 288 7.76 -9.63 -3.55
N PHE A 289 6.89 -9.56 -2.54
CA PHE A 289 7.15 -8.84 -1.30
C PHE A 289 7.16 -9.84 -0.15
N THR A 290 8.28 -10.00 0.54
CA THR A 290 8.39 -10.87 1.71
C THR A 290 9.15 -10.14 2.79
N ASN A 291 8.50 -9.84 3.92
CA ASN A 291 9.13 -9.11 5.03
C ASN A 291 9.73 -7.75 4.60
N VAL A 292 9.01 -7.04 3.73
CA VAL A 292 9.38 -5.70 3.25
C VAL A 292 8.17 -4.80 3.27
N HIS A 293 8.41 -3.52 3.51
CA HIS A 293 7.36 -2.54 3.79
C HIS A 293 7.58 -1.28 2.95
N ASP A 294 6.54 -0.45 2.86
CA ASP A 294 6.66 0.91 2.37
C ASP A 294 7.14 0.99 0.91
N TRP A 295 6.41 0.30 0.03
CA TRP A 295 6.69 0.27 -1.42
C TRP A 295 5.51 0.81 -2.22
N VAL A 296 5.84 1.55 -3.27
CA VAL A 296 4.90 1.92 -4.33
C VAL A 296 5.33 1.24 -5.63
N VAL A 297 4.40 0.56 -6.29
CA VAL A 297 4.60 0.03 -7.65
C VAL A 297 3.45 0.45 -8.53
N GLU A 298 3.79 1.06 -9.67
CA GLU A 298 2.81 1.66 -10.56
C GLU A 298 3.10 1.34 -12.03
N GLY A 299 2.06 0.99 -12.79
CA GLY A 299 2.12 1.02 -14.26
C GLY A 299 2.95 -0.11 -14.88
N ILE A 300 2.84 -1.33 -14.35
CA ILE A 300 3.59 -2.49 -14.84
C ILE A 300 2.63 -3.56 -15.35
N GLU A 301 2.99 -4.19 -16.46
CA GLU A 301 2.25 -5.30 -17.04
C GLU A 301 3.05 -6.61 -16.95
N ALA A 302 2.34 -7.73 -16.79
CA ALA A 302 2.93 -9.07 -16.81
C ALA A 302 2.08 -10.07 -17.57
N GLU A 303 2.75 -10.98 -18.27
CA GLU A 303 2.13 -12.15 -18.89
C GLU A 303 2.81 -13.45 -18.46
N ALA A 304 2.05 -14.53 -18.30
CA ALA A 304 2.59 -15.88 -18.13
C ALA A 304 3.41 -16.07 -16.83
N TYR A 305 2.91 -15.52 -15.72
CA TYR A 305 3.42 -15.78 -14.38
C TYR A 305 2.46 -16.67 -13.58
N TYR A 306 3.00 -17.40 -12.60
CA TYR A 306 2.17 -18.12 -11.65
C TYR A 306 1.43 -17.12 -10.74
N TYR A 307 2.12 -16.12 -10.20
CA TYR A 307 1.54 -14.96 -9.52
C TYR A 307 1.83 -13.65 -10.27
N GLY A 308 0.85 -12.77 -10.41
CA GLY A 308 1.15 -11.36 -10.70
C GLY A 308 1.87 -10.71 -9.51
N VAL A 309 1.24 -10.80 -8.34
CA VAL A 309 1.75 -10.36 -7.04
C VAL A 309 1.69 -11.50 -6.05
N ARG A 310 2.80 -11.73 -5.35
CA ARG A 310 2.84 -12.52 -4.12
C ARG A 310 3.40 -11.66 -2.99
N ALA A 311 2.61 -11.36 -1.97
CA ALA A 311 3.07 -10.60 -0.81
C ALA A 311 2.83 -11.34 0.51
N ALA A 312 3.85 -11.39 1.36
CA ALA A 312 3.84 -12.08 2.64
C ALA A 312 4.49 -11.24 3.75
N SER A 313 3.87 -11.17 4.93
CA SER A 313 4.43 -10.48 6.11
C SER A 313 4.92 -9.06 5.79
N SER A 314 4.09 -8.30 5.07
CA SER A 314 4.45 -7.02 4.45
C SER A 314 3.38 -5.98 4.74
N SER A 315 3.70 -4.69 4.70
CA SER A 315 2.69 -3.65 4.93
C SER A 315 2.99 -2.37 4.16
N ASN A 316 1.99 -1.48 4.08
CA ASN A 316 2.10 -0.20 3.41
C ASN A 316 2.51 -0.30 1.93
N LEU A 317 1.99 -1.34 1.26
CA LEU A 317 2.17 -1.54 -0.17
C LEU A 317 1.12 -0.72 -0.93
N GLN A 318 1.57 0.10 -1.87
CA GLN A 318 0.71 0.90 -2.75
C GLN A 318 0.89 0.42 -4.19
N LEU A 319 -0.02 -0.44 -4.63
CA LEU A 319 0.06 -1.11 -5.92
C LEU A 319 -1.02 -0.54 -6.84
N SER A 320 -0.63 0.01 -7.99
CA SER A 320 -1.59 0.67 -8.89
C SER A 320 -1.28 0.51 -10.36
N ARG A 321 -2.30 0.62 -11.22
CA ARG A 321 -2.17 0.52 -12.69
C ARG A 321 -1.45 -0.77 -13.12
N LEU A 322 -1.71 -1.88 -12.43
CA LEU A 322 -1.10 -3.17 -12.73
C LEU A 322 -1.99 -3.96 -13.68
N GLN A 323 -1.39 -4.60 -14.68
CA GLN A 323 -2.11 -5.47 -15.60
C GLN A 323 -1.46 -6.84 -15.67
N PHE A 324 -2.17 -7.87 -15.20
CA PHE A 324 -1.70 -9.24 -15.25
C PHE A 324 -2.56 -10.05 -16.21
N ARG A 325 -1.92 -10.75 -17.15
CA ARG A 325 -2.62 -11.54 -18.16
C ARG A 325 -2.08 -12.96 -18.23
N ARG A 326 -2.96 -13.95 -18.46
CA ARG A 326 -2.55 -15.36 -18.59
C ARG A 326 -1.69 -15.80 -17.41
N VAL A 327 -2.19 -15.57 -16.20
CA VAL A 327 -1.54 -15.95 -14.94
C VAL A 327 -2.28 -17.11 -14.28
N ARG A 328 -1.68 -17.78 -13.30
CA ARG A 328 -2.45 -18.72 -12.48
C ARG A 328 -3.33 -17.96 -11.50
N GLU A 329 -2.69 -17.11 -10.71
CA GLU A 329 -3.31 -16.24 -9.72
C GLU A 329 -2.82 -14.79 -9.92
N GLY A 330 -3.72 -13.82 -9.84
CA GLY A 330 -3.36 -12.42 -10.01
C GLY A 330 -2.60 -11.87 -8.81
N VAL A 331 -3.28 -11.75 -7.67
CA VAL A 331 -2.72 -11.19 -6.44
C VAL A 331 -2.96 -12.15 -5.27
N ALA A 332 -1.89 -12.59 -4.60
CA ALA A 332 -1.96 -13.49 -3.45
C ALA A 332 -1.27 -12.92 -2.21
N LEU A 333 -2.06 -12.68 -1.16
CA LEU A 333 -1.65 -11.97 0.06
C LEU A 333 -1.76 -12.87 1.29
N SER A 334 -0.76 -12.80 2.18
CA SER A 334 -0.76 -13.47 3.48
C SER A 334 -0.03 -12.62 4.52
N ASP A 335 -0.60 -12.35 5.69
CA ASP A 335 -0.01 -11.46 6.69
C ASP A 335 0.34 -10.08 6.09
N VAL A 336 -0.60 -9.47 5.35
CA VAL A 336 -0.41 -8.17 4.70
C VAL A 336 -1.32 -7.13 5.33
N ALA A 337 -0.75 -6.01 5.76
CA ALA A 337 -1.50 -4.96 6.44
C ALA A 337 -1.42 -3.59 5.73
N THR A 338 -2.42 -2.73 5.96
CA THR A 338 -2.39 -1.29 5.62
C THR A 338 -1.97 -1.04 4.17
N SER A 339 -2.59 -1.74 3.22
CA SER A 339 -2.14 -1.78 1.83
C SER A 339 -3.26 -1.42 0.85
N THR A 340 -2.88 -0.97 -0.33
CA THR A 340 -3.82 -0.56 -1.38
C THR A 340 -3.48 -1.24 -2.70
N LEU A 341 -4.53 -1.68 -3.41
CA LEU A 341 -4.47 -2.16 -4.78
C LEU A 341 -5.49 -1.37 -5.59
N SER A 342 -5.05 -0.58 -6.57
CA SER A 342 -5.95 0.33 -7.29
C SER A 342 -5.79 0.30 -8.81
N GLN A 343 -6.86 0.59 -9.54
CA GLN A 343 -6.83 0.78 -11.01
C GLN A 343 -6.14 -0.37 -11.76
N SER A 344 -6.39 -1.60 -11.34
CA SER A 344 -5.62 -2.77 -11.77
C SER A 344 -6.52 -3.88 -12.32
N GLN A 345 -5.96 -4.77 -13.13
CA GLN A 345 -6.72 -5.86 -13.73
C GLN A 345 -5.95 -7.16 -13.80
N VAL A 346 -6.68 -8.26 -13.64
CA VAL A 346 -6.19 -9.63 -13.85
C VAL A 346 -7.11 -10.29 -14.86
N LEU A 347 -6.54 -10.62 -16.01
CA LEU A 347 -7.26 -11.12 -17.18
C LEU A 347 -6.76 -12.51 -17.55
N ARG A 348 -7.67 -13.42 -17.93
CA ARG A 348 -7.29 -14.79 -18.32
C ARG A 348 -6.50 -15.49 -17.22
N TYR A 349 -6.96 -15.44 -15.97
CA TYR A 349 -6.37 -16.27 -14.92
C TYR A 349 -6.98 -17.67 -14.91
N THR A 350 -6.25 -18.68 -14.44
CA THR A 350 -6.81 -20.05 -14.36
C THR A 350 -7.41 -20.38 -13.00
N LYS A 351 -6.95 -19.74 -11.92
CA LYS A 351 -7.37 -20.08 -10.57
C LYS A 351 -8.00 -18.92 -9.82
N ARG A 352 -7.29 -17.80 -9.61
CA ARG A 352 -7.82 -16.69 -8.82
C ARG A 352 -7.44 -15.32 -9.34
N GLY A 353 -8.36 -14.36 -9.31
CA GLY A 353 -8.01 -12.95 -9.52
C GLY A 353 -7.25 -12.40 -8.31
N ILE A 354 -7.90 -12.41 -7.14
CA ILE A 354 -7.34 -12.02 -5.84
C ILE A 354 -7.51 -13.17 -4.84
N ARG A 355 -6.48 -13.47 -4.06
CA ARG A 355 -6.46 -14.47 -3.01
C ARG A 355 -5.95 -13.86 -1.70
N LEU A 356 -6.81 -13.78 -0.69
CA LEU A 356 -6.42 -13.46 0.69
C LEU A 356 -6.35 -14.78 1.46
N ILE A 357 -5.13 -15.19 1.84
CA ILE A 357 -4.87 -16.51 2.42
C ILE A 357 -5.11 -16.49 3.94
N GLY A 358 -4.71 -15.41 4.61
CA GLY A 358 -4.78 -15.26 6.05
C GLY A 358 -3.98 -14.04 6.52
N GLY A 359 -4.34 -13.45 7.65
CA GLY A 359 -3.64 -12.34 8.29
C GLY A 359 -3.68 -11.04 7.49
N VAL A 360 -4.62 -10.89 6.54
CA VAL A 360 -4.76 -9.67 5.75
C VAL A 360 -5.65 -8.68 6.48
N SER A 361 -5.16 -7.46 6.69
CA SER A 361 -5.87 -6.40 7.40
C SER A 361 -5.70 -5.03 6.77
N ASP A 362 -6.66 -4.12 6.98
CA ASP A 362 -6.62 -2.74 6.47
C ASP A 362 -6.27 -2.67 4.98
N LEU A 363 -6.93 -3.52 4.17
CA LEU A 363 -6.71 -3.61 2.73
C LEU A 363 -7.81 -2.87 1.98
N ARG A 364 -7.41 -1.96 1.08
CA ARG A 364 -8.33 -1.34 0.12
C ARG A 364 -8.02 -1.81 -1.29
N VAL A 365 -9.00 -2.44 -1.92
CA VAL A 365 -8.98 -2.77 -3.35
C VAL A 365 -9.96 -1.86 -4.06
N GLU A 366 -9.49 -1.12 -5.06
CA GLU A 366 -10.29 -0.09 -5.74
C GLU A 366 -10.12 -0.11 -7.25
N ASP A 367 -11.21 0.06 -8.02
CA ASP A 367 -11.15 0.08 -9.49
C ASP A 367 -10.42 -1.16 -10.06
N PHE A 368 -10.94 -2.34 -9.72
CA PHE A 368 -10.27 -3.60 -10.03
C PHE A 368 -11.14 -4.53 -10.88
N VAL A 369 -10.54 -5.15 -11.90
CA VAL A 369 -11.21 -6.17 -12.73
C VAL A 369 -10.51 -7.51 -12.59
N ALA A 370 -11.24 -8.52 -12.13
CA ALA A 370 -10.89 -9.94 -12.24
C ALA A 370 -11.79 -10.58 -13.30
N ASP A 371 -11.21 -10.92 -14.45
CA ASP A 371 -11.91 -11.60 -15.55
C ASP A 371 -11.19 -12.91 -15.93
N ALA A 372 -11.77 -14.05 -15.54
CA ALA A 372 -11.08 -15.34 -15.62
C ALA A 372 -10.88 -15.82 -17.07
N THR A 373 -11.85 -15.59 -17.95
CA THR A 373 -11.78 -16.07 -19.35
C THR A 373 -11.91 -14.96 -20.39
N GLN A 374 -12.35 -13.76 -20.01
CA GLN A 374 -12.76 -12.70 -20.93
C GLN A 374 -13.83 -13.15 -21.92
N GLY A 375 -14.67 -14.11 -21.53
CA GLY A 375 -15.66 -14.76 -22.40
C GLY A 375 -15.06 -15.68 -23.47
N ASP A 376 -13.76 -15.96 -23.44
CA ASP A 376 -13.09 -16.88 -24.34
C ASP A 376 -13.35 -18.33 -23.89
N ALA A 377 -14.29 -19.01 -24.55
CA ALA A 377 -14.65 -20.39 -24.25
C ALA A 377 -13.49 -21.39 -24.44
N ALA A 378 -12.43 -21.02 -25.17
CA ALA A 378 -11.24 -21.86 -25.33
C ALA A 378 -10.25 -21.70 -24.15
N TRP A 379 -10.44 -20.69 -23.29
CA TRP A 379 -9.62 -20.50 -22.10
C TRP A 379 -10.15 -21.35 -20.94
N SER A 380 -9.47 -22.46 -20.65
CA SER A 380 -9.83 -23.33 -19.53
C SER A 380 -9.33 -22.78 -18.20
N THR A 381 -10.18 -22.85 -17.18
CA THR A 381 -9.82 -22.60 -15.79
C THR A 381 -9.56 -23.91 -15.05
N GLU A 382 -8.89 -23.81 -13.90
CA GLU A 382 -8.80 -24.91 -12.93
C GLU A 382 -10.13 -25.04 -12.17
N ALA A 383 -10.33 -26.18 -11.49
CA ALA A 383 -11.44 -26.33 -10.55
C ALA A 383 -11.44 -25.21 -9.51
N PHE A 384 -12.60 -24.73 -9.07
CA PHE A 384 -12.73 -23.62 -8.13
C PHE A 384 -12.04 -22.33 -8.60
N PRO A 385 -12.38 -21.80 -9.79
CA PRO A 385 -11.90 -20.49 -10.19
C PRO A 385 -12.67 -19.40 -9.45
N PHE A 386 -11.96 -18.46 -8.84
CA PHE A 386 -12.57 -17.37 -8.09
C PHE A 386 -12.08 -16.00 -8.57
N GLY A 387 -12.98 -15.03 -8.68
CA GLY A 387 -12.55 -13.64 -8.91
C GLY A 387 -11.80 -13.11 -7.70
N VAL A 388 -12.41 -13.21 -6.54
CA VAL A 388 -11.81 -12.90 -5.23
C VAL A 388 -12.08 -14.07 -4.30
N SER A 389 -11.05 -14.56 -3.61
CA SER A 389 -11.20 -15.54 -2.54
C SER A 389 -10.59 -15.04 -1.23
N VAL A 390 -11.37 -15.09 -0.15
CA VAL A 390 -10.90 -14.87 1.23
C VAL A 390 -11.01 -16.18 1.99
N GLU A 391 -9.87 -16.76 2.34
CA GLU A 391 -9.78 -18.14 2.81
C GLU A 391 -9.82 -18.24 4.35
N ASN A 392 -10.14 -19.44 4.86
CA ASN A 392 -9.83 -19.75 6.25
C ASN A 392 -8.33 -19.99 6.37
N PRO A 393 -7.62 -19.20 7.20
CA PRO A 393 -6.22 -19.46 7.50
C PRO A 393 -6.06 -20.76 8.29
N GLU A 394 -4.86 -21.33 8.26
CA GLU A 394 -4.50 -22.46 9.13
C GLU A 394 -4.59 -22.08 10.62
N ASP A 395 -4.22 -20.84 10.96
CA ASP A 395 -4.40 -20.26 12.29
C ASP A 395 -5.69 -19.43 12.32
N PRO A 396 -6.76 -19.89 13.00
CA PRO A 396 -8.05 -19.19 13.05
C PRO A 396 -7.97 -17.76 13.60
N ALA A 397 -6.94 -17.41 14.38
CA ALA A 397 -6.74 -16.05 14.88
C ALA A 397 -6.34 -15.05 13.77
N LYS A 398 -5.92 -15.56 12.61
CA LYS A 398 -5.48 -14.77 11.45
C LYS A 398 -6.58 -14.62 10.40
N GLY A 399 -7.86 -14.61 10.78
CA GLY A 399 -8.93 -14.30 9.83
C GLY A 399 -8.69 -12.96 9.15
N SER A 400 -8.92 -12.85 7.85
CA SER A 400 -8.73 -11.56 7.14
C SER A 400 -9.83 -10.58 7.53
N HIS A 401 -9.49 -9.31 7.80
CA HIS A 401 -10.46 -8.33 8.31
C HIS A 401 -10.19 -6.90 7.85
N ASP A 402 -11.14 -5.99 8.04
CA ASP A 402 -11.00 -4.57 7.62
C ASP A 402 -10.61 -4.43 6.14
N VAL A 403 -11.30 -5.17 5.28
CA VAL A 403 -11.05 -5.16 3.84
C VAL A 403 -12.20 -4.48 3.12
N VAL A 404 -11.87 -3.52 2.26
CA VAL A 404 -12.83 -2.81 1.41
C VAL A 404 -12.55 -3.13 -0.06
N PHE A 405 -13.53 -3.69 -0.74
CA PHE A 405 -13.57 -3.84 -2.19
C PHE A 405 -14.51 -2.76 -2.75
N ASN A 406 -13.95 -1.74 -3.40
CA ASN A 406 -14.72 -0.64 -3.99
C ASN A 406 -14.58 -0.63 -5.51
N ARG A 407 -15.68 -0.68 -6.27
CA ARG A 407 -15.64 -0.77 -7.74
C ARG A 407 -14.80 -1.96 -8.22
N VAL A 408 -15.02 -3.11 -7.61
CA VAL A 408 -14.38 -4.38 -7.99
C VAL A 408 -15.35 -5.22 -8.80
N THR A 409 -14.93 -5.64 -10.00
CA THR A 409 -15.71 -6.53 -10.86
C THR A 409 -15.05 -7.90 -10.92
N ALA A 410 -15.78 -8.94 -10.52
CA ALA A 410 -15.39 -10.34 -10.68
C ALA A 410 -16.29 -11.01 -11.71
N ARG A 411 -15.71 -11.54 -12.79
CA ARG A 411 -16.52 -12.09 -13.87
C ARG A 411 -15.92 -13.24 -14.65
N ASN A 412 -16.82 -13.92 -15.36
CA ASN A 412 -16.50 -15.05 -16.22
C ASN A 412 -15.68 -16.12 -15.50
N ASN A 413 -15.91 -16.33 -14.19
CA ASN A 413 -15.35 -17.46 -13.46
C ASN A 413 -16.09 -18.72 -13.91
N THR A 414 -15.71 -19.21 -15.09
CA THR A 414 -16.36 -20.33 -15.73
C THR A 414 -15.58 -21.60 -15.48
N TYR A 415 -16.22 -22.62 -14.95
CA TYR A 415 -15.64 -23.95 -14.80
C TYR A 415 -16.64 -25.01 -15.24
N GLN A 416 -16.15 -26.04 -15.92
CA GLN A 416 -16.94 -27.20 -16.30
C GLN A 416 -16.17 -28.46 -15.91
N SER A 417 -16.69 -29.22 -14.96
CA SER A 417 -16.16 -30.53 -14.60
C SER A 417 -16.39 -31.53 -15.73
N ALA A 418 -15.59 -32.59 -15.74
CA ALA A 418 -15.65 -33.60 -16.80
C ALA A 418 -16.88 -34.53 -16.71
N SER A 419 -17.54 -34.63 -15.55
CA SER A 419 -18.68 -35.55 -15.36
C SER A 419 -20.02 -34.84 -15.49
N THR A 420 -20.91 -35.42 -16.28
CA THR A 420 -22.28 -34.94 -16.44
C THR A 420 -23.04 -34.99 -15.12
N GLY A 421 -23.63 -33.87 -14.71
CA GLY A 421 -24.46 -33.77 -13.49
C GLY A 421 -23.71 -33.36 -12.23
N ASP A 422 -22.38 -33.29 -12.28
CA ASP A 422 -21.57 -32.76 -11.18
C ASP A 422 -21.88 -31.28 -10.93
N TYR A 423 -21.66 -30.89 -9.67
CA TYR A 423 -21.73 -29.50 -9.25
C TYR A 423 -20.65 -28.66 -9.93
N GLN A 424 -21.06 -27.60 -10.61
CA GLN A 424 -20.16 -26.67 -11.27
C GLN A 424 -19.92 -25.47 -10.37
N ASN A 425 -18.69 -25.35 -9.85
CA ASN A 425 -18.25 -24.19 -9.08
C ASN A 425 -17.72 -23.08 -10.02
N GLY A 426 -17.32 -21.94 -9.48
CA GLY A 426 -16.85 -20.78 -10.25
C GLY A 426 -17.51 -19.54 -9.70
N ASP A 427 -17.01 -19.04 -8.57
CA ASP A 427 -17.62 -17.91 -7.85
C ASP A 427 -16.95 -16.58 -8.25
N GLY A 428 -17.73 -15.50 -8.32
CA GLY A 428 -17.18 -14.16 -8.45
C GLY A 428 -16.37 -13.79 -7.19
N PHE A 429 -17.01 -13.91 -6.03
CA PHE A 429 -16.43 -13.67 -4.72
C PHE A 429 -16.72 -14.88 -3.83
N SER A 430 -15.69 -15.46 -3.22
CA SER A 430 -15.81 -16.57 -2.27
C SER A 430 -15.15 -16.16 -0.95
N LEU A 431 -15.91 -16.19 0.15
CA LEU A 431 -15.42 -15.75 1.44
C LEU A 431 -15.72 -16.79 2.52
N GLU A 432 -14.74 -17.00 3.37
CA GLU A 432 -14.78 -17.99 4.43
C GLU A 432 -15.01 -17.40 5.82
N ARG A 433 -15.50 -18.25 6.75
CA ARG A 433 -16.10 -17.85 8.03
C ARG A 433 -15.23 -17.03 8.96
N SER A 434 -13.91 -17.22 8.91
CA SER A 434 -12.98 -16.47 9.75
C SER A 434 -12.85 -14.99 9.37
N ALA A 435 -13.33 -14.59 8.18
CA ALA A 435 -13.27 -13.20 7.75
C ALA A 435 -14.36 -12.34 8.39
N TYR A 436 -14.07 -11.07 8.67
CA TYR A 436 -15.00 -10.13 9.32
C TYR A 436 -14.69 -8.67 8.97
N ARG A 437 -15.66 -7.75 9.12
CA ARG A 437 -15.53 -6.35 8.69
C ARG A 437 -15.10 -6.22 7.21
N ILE A 438 -15.72 -7.02 6.35
CA ILE A 438 -15.53 -6.97 4.91
C ILE A 438 -16.63 -6.11 4.29
N SER A 439 -16.25 -5.15 3.44
CA SER A 439 -17.18 -4.27 2.75
C SER A 439 -17.03 -4.35 1.24
N PHE A 440 -18.15 -4.49 0.54
CA PHE A 440 -18.27 -4.39 -0.91
C PHE A 440 -19.04 -3.13 -1.26
N LEU A 441 -18.39 -2.21 -1.96
CA LEU A 441 -18.97 -0.93 -2.38
C LEU A 441 -18.94 -0.87 -3.90
N ASN A 442 -20.05 -0.53 -4.53
CA ASN A 442 -20.15 -0.29 -5.98
C ASN A 442 -19.56 -1.45 -6.83
N SER A 443 -19.66 -2.69 -6.34
CA SER A 443 -18.93 -3.84 -6.89
C SER A 443 -19.86 -4.80 -7.64
N ALA A 444 -19.32 -5.56 -8.58
CA ALA A 444 -20.11 -6.38 -9.49
C ALA A 444 -19.61 -7.83 -9.60
N ALA A 445 -20.54 -8.78 -9.62
CA ALA A 445 -20.27 -10.18 -9.93
C ALA A 445 -21.10 -10.62 -11.13
N LEU A 446 -20.44 -10.94 -12.24
CA LEU A 446 -21.11 -11.14 -13.53
C LEU A 446 -20.69 -12.46 -14.18
N ASP A 447 -21.64 -13.19 -14.76
CA ASP A 447 -21.32 -14.31 -15.68
C ASP A 447 -20.49 -15.44 -15.03
N ASN A 448 -20.65 -15.68 -13.73
CA ASN A 448 -19.92 -16.73 -13.00
C ASN A 448 -20.73 -18.02 -12.98
N THR A 449 -20.07 -19.18 -13.12
CA THR A 449 -20.75 -20.48 -13.21
C THR A 449 -21.52 -20.85 -11.94
N ASP A 450 -21.14 -20.30 -10.78
CA ASP A 450 -21.76 -20.57 -9.49
C ASP A 450 -22.27 -19.29 -8.80
N GLY A 451 -21.66 -18.89 -7.70
CA GLY A 451 -22.02 -17.71 -6.93
C GLY A 451 -21.55 -16.42 -7.61
N GLY A 452 -22.37 -15.38 -7.64
CA GLY A 452 -21.85 -14.02 -7.73
C GLY A 452 -21.03 -13.74 -6.47
N TRP A 453 -21.67 -13.93 -5.32
CA TRP A 453 -21.04 -14.07 -4.01
C TRP A 453 -21.40 -15.42 -3.38
N ASP A 454 -20.39 -16.14 -2.89
CA ASP A 454 -20.49 -17.24 -1.93
C ASP A 454 -19.82 -16.79 -0.62
N ASP A 455 -20.55 -16.02 0.18
CA ASP A 455 -20.01 -15.28 1.33
C ASP A 455 -20.44 -15.91 2.68
N LYS A 456 -19.45 -16.39 3.42
CA LYS A 456 -19.59 -16.97 4.76
C LYS A 456 -19.01 -16.08 5.86
N SER A 457 -18.50 -14.90 5.51
CA SER A 457 -17.86 -13.98 6.45
C SER A 457 -18.86 -13.41 7.46
N GLN A 458 -18.32 -12.93 8.58
CA GLN A 458 -19.10 -12.40 9.68
C GLN A 458 -19.58 -10.97 9.34
N ALA A 459 -20.90 -10.82 9.18
CA ALA A 459 -21.60 -9.54 9.03
C ALA A 459 -20.99 -8.60 7.97
N ALA A 460 -20.78 -9.11 6.75
CA ALA A 460 -20.31 -8.28 5.63
C ALA A 460 -21.31 -7.15 5.29
N TYR A 461 -20.77 -6.06 4.73
CA TYR A 461 -21.54 -4.91 4.29
C TYR A 461 -21.48 -4.76 2.76
N TYR A 462 -22.63 -4.58 2.14
CA TYR A 462 -22.77 -4.40 0.69
C TYR A 462 -23.51 -3.10 0.41
N GLU A 463 -22.95 -2.29 -0.47
CA GLU A 463 -23.58 -1.05 -0.94
C GLU A 463 -23.44 -0.93 -2.46
N ASN A 464 -24.55 -0.65 -3.15
CA ASN A 464 -24.58 -0.43 -4.61
C ASN A 464 -23.98 -1.60 -5.42
N CYS A 465 -24.15 -2.84 -4.94
CA CYS A 465 -23.56 -4.02 -5.56
C CYS A 465 -24.48 -4.67 -6.58
N VAL A 466 -23.92 -5.22 -7.65
CA VAL A 466 -24.66 -5.81 -8.77
C VAL A 466 -24.25 -7.26 -9.00
N ALA A 467 -25.21 -8.18 -8.98
CA ALA A 467 -25.02 -9.59 -9.30
C ALA A 467 -25.91 -9.97 -10.49
N LEU A 468 -25.31 -10.40 -11.61
CA LEU A 468 -26.06 -10.76 -12.81
C LEU A 468 -25.53 -12.03 -13.46
N ARG A 469 -26.45 -12.89 -13.92
CA ARG A 469 -26.13 -14.07 -14.73
C ARG A 469 -25.18 -15.05 -14.06
N ASN A 470 -25.19 -15.07 -12.73
CA ASN A 470 -24.57 -16.13 -11.94
C ASN A 470 -25.60 -17.24 -11.71
N LYS A 471 -25.18 -18.45 -11.32
CA LYS A 471 -26.13 -19.49 -10.90
C LYS A 471 -26.89 -19.06 -9.66
N ARG A 472 -26.18 -18.50 -8.68
CA ARG A 472 -26.76 -17.87 -7.49
C ARG A 472 -26.14 -16.50 -7.37
N ASN A 473 -26.94 -15.44 -7.40
CA ASN A 473 -26.39 -14.09 -7.39
C ASN A 473 -25.73 -13.77 -6.04
N PHE A 474 -26.52 -13.72 -4.96
CA PHE A 474 -26.02 -13.59 -3.59
C PHE A 474 -26.27 -14.89 -2.83
N ARG A 475 -25.22 -15.59 -2.43
CA ARG A 475 -25.27 -16.78 -1.58
C ARG A 475 -24.59 -16.46 -0.25
N LEU A 476 -25.40 -16.30 0.80
CA LEU A 476 -24.97 -15.71 2.06
C LEU A 476 -25.19 -16.66 3.24
N TRP A 477 -24.13 -16.88 4.01
CA TRP A 477 -24.09 -17.91 5.06
C TRP A 477 -23.75 -17.36 6.45
N ASN A 478 -23.84 -16.04 6.64
CA ASN A 478 -23.47 -15.36 7.87
C ASN A 478 -24.17 -15.96 9.10
N ASP A 479 -23.38 -16.63 9.93
CA ASP A 479 -23.79 -17.27 11.18
C ASP A 479 -23.52 -16.39 12.41
N SER A 480 -23.08 -15.14 12.19
CA SER A 480 -22.83 -14.18 13.26
C SER A 480 -24.13 -13.65 13.90
N THR A 481 -23.98 -12.97 15.04
CA THR A 481 -25.10 -12.32 15.73
C THR A 481 -25.58 -11.06 15.02
N GLN A 482 -24.74 -10.44 14.19
CA GLN A 482 -25.05 -9.25 13.40
C GLN A 482 -25.44 -9.64 11.97
N PRO A 483 -26.28 -8.87 11.28
CA PRO A 483 -26.68 -9.21 9.93
C PRO A 483 -25.58 -8.90 8.91
N THR A 484 -25.48 -9.74 7.87
CA THR A 484 -24.94 -9.28 6.59
C THR A 484 -25.92 -8.26 6.01
N THR A 485 -25.45 -7.08 5.68
CA THR A 485 -26.30 -5.96 5.26
C THR A 485 -26.15 -5.70 3.77
N LEU A 486 -27.27 -5.74 3.05
CA LEU A 486 -27.34 -5.44 1.62
C LEU A 486 -28.10 -4.15 1.44
N ASN A 487 -27.41 -3.08 1.06
CA ASN A 487 -28.01 -1.78 0.77
C ASN A 487 -27.92 -1.46 -0.71
N ASN A 488 -29.07 -1.14 -1.31
CA ASN A 488 -29.16 -0.77 -2.72
C ASN A 488 -28.46 -1.76 -3.66
N VAL A 489 -28.75 -3.06 -3.51
CA VAL A 489 -28.16 -4.10 -4.37
C VAL A 489 -29.14 -4.52 -5.48
N LEU A 490 -28.57 -5.03 -6.57
CA LEU A 490 -29.31 -5.60 -7.68
C LEU A 490 -28.92 -7.06 -7.87
N SER A 491 -29.93 -7.93 -7.95
CA SER A 491 -29.79 -9.31 -8.39
C SER A 491 -30.77 -9.57 -9.54
N ALA A 492 -30.25 -9.95 -10.71
CA ALA A 492 -31.11 -10.36 -11.81
C ALA A 492 -30.52 -11.46 -12.69
N TYR A 493 -31.41 -12.12 -13.43
CA TYR A 493 -31.07 -13.06 -14.50
C TYR A 493 -30.20 -14.26 -14.06
N ALA A 494 -30.37 -14.74 -12.84
CA ALA A 494 -29.69 -15.95 -12.39
C ALA A 494 -30.09 -17.14 -13.29
N GLN A 495 -29.09 -17.91 -13.71
CA GLN A 495 -29.23 -18.91 -14.77
C GLN A 495 -28.57 -20.24 -14.40
N LYS A 496 -29.13 -21.36 -14.87
CA LYS A 496 -28.57 -22.68 -14.58
C LYS A 496 -27.34 -22.94 -15.45
N HIS A 497 -26.29 -23.48 -14.82
CA HIS A 497 -25.13 -24.06 -15.50
C HIS A 497 -25.02 -25.58 -15.26
N ASP A 498 -25.84 -26.11 -14.34
CA ASP A 498 -25.93 -27.51 -13.97
C ASP A 498 -27.36 -27.81 -13.45
N ASN A 499 -27.56 -28.98 -12.83
CA ASN A 499 -28.88 -29.39 -12.34
C ASN A 499 -29.28 -28.72 -11.01
N TYR A 500 -28.40 -27.93 -10.38
CA TYR A 500 -28.68 -27.30 -9.10
C TYR A 500 -29.53 -26.04 -9.26
N SER A 501 -30.21 -25.67 -8.17
CA SER A 501 -31.13 -24.54 -8.14
C SER A 501 -30.41 -23.19 -8.25
N THR A 502 -31.10 -22.23 -8.89
CA THR A 502 -30.68 -20.83 -8.99
C THR A 502 -31.42 -19.99 -7.96
N ALA A 503 -30.87 -18.82 -7.62
CA ALA A 503 -31.56 -17.84 -6.79
C ALA A 503 -30.99 -16.44 -6.99
N GLY A 504 -31.83 -15.44 -6.70
CA GLY A 504 -31.35 -14.07 -6.54
C GLY A 504 -30.61 -13.87 -5.21
N LEU A 505 -31.28 -14.22 -4.12
CA LEU A 505 -30.71 -14.36 -2.78
C LEU A 505 -30.92 -15.80 -2.30
N TRP A 506 -29.83 -16.49 -2.01
CA TRP A 506 -29.80 -17.76 -1.32
C TRP A 506 -29.20 -17.52 0.06
N SER A 507 -29.93 -17.80 1.13
CA SER A 507 -29.43 -17.54 2.48
C SER A 507 -29.67 -18.69 3.43
N GLN A 508 -28.63 -18.99 4.19
CA GLN A 508 -28.71 -19.71 5.45
C GLN A 508 -28.44 -18.80 6.66
N GLY A 509 -28.00 -17.57 6.41
CA GLY A 509 -27.51 -16.66 7.43
C GLY A 509 -28.53 -15.65 7.96
N TYR A 510 -28.05 -14.78 8.83
CA TYR A 510 -28.76 -13.54 9.20
C TYR A 510 -28.44 -12.44 8.19
N VAL A 511 -29.46 -12.00 7.44
CA VAL A 511 -29.33 -11.02 6.36
C VAL A 511 -30.40 -9.94 6.49
N GLU A 512 -29.99 -8.68 6.33
CA GLU A 512 -30.91 -7.55 6.20
C GLU A 512 -30.69 -6.86 4.87
N VAL A 513 -31.78 -6.62 4.15
CA VAL A 513 -31.78 -6.08 2.80
C VAL A 513 -32.58 -4.79 2.76
N TYR A 514 -32.04 -3.76 2.11
CA TYR A 514 -32.57 -2.42 2.05
C TYR A 514 -32.55 -1.90 0.61
N ASN A 515 -33.67 -1.33 0.15
CA ASN A 515 -33.76 -0.59 -1.12
C ASN A 515 -33.19 -1.36 -2.33
N SER A 516 -33.45 -2.66 -2.41
CA SER A 516 -32.79 -3.54 -3.38
C SER A 516 -33.78 -4.15 -4.37
N THR A 517 -33.31 -4.63 -5.51
CA THR A 517 -34.16 -5.28 -6.52
C THR A 517 -33.67 -6.71 -6.81
N PHE A 518 -34.58 -7.68 -6.67
CA PHE A 518 -34.43 -9.06 -7.10
C PHE A 518 -35.43 -9.30 -8.24
N PHE A 519 -34.92 -9.56 -9.44
CA PHE A 519 -35.74 -9.59 -10.64
C PHE A 519 -35.36 -10.67 -11.65
N GLY A 520 -36.37 -11.38 -12.15
CA GLY A 520 -36.25 -12.22 -13.35
C GLY A 520 -35.20 -13.31 -13.24
N ASN A 521 -35.07 -13.92 -12.06
CA ASN A 521 -34.19 -15.06 -11.84
C ASN A 521 -34.90 -16.35 -12.28
N THR A 522 -34.19 -17.31 -12.90
CA THR A 522 -34.82 -18.54 -13.45
C THR A 522 -35.49 -19.42 -12.36
N GLY A 523 -35.09 -19.25 -11.10
CA GLY A 523 -35.63 -19.95 -9.93
C GLY A 523 -36.39 -18.99 -9.01
N SER A 524 -36.51 -19.31 -7.72
CA SER A 524 -37.05 -18.35 -6.76
C SER A 524 -36.12 -17.14 -6.61
N GLU A 525 -36.71 -15.97 -6.41
CA GLU A 525 -35.95 -14.75 -6.14
C GLU A 525 -35.22 -14.87 -4.79
N ILE A 526 -35.89 -15.38 -3.76
CA ILE A 526 -35.35 -15.62 -2.42
C ILE A 526 -35.44 -17.12 -2.06
N ILE A 527 -34.35 -17.71 -1.57
CA ILE A 527 -34.31 -19.09 -1.07
C ILE A 527 -33.70 -19.08 0.34
N LEU A 528 -34.44 -19.63 1.31
CA LEU A 528 -33.97 -19.77 2.69
C LEU A 528 -33.80 -21.24 3.09
N GLU A 529 -32.60 -21.60 3.53
CA GLU A 529 -32.25 -22.93 4.01
C GLU A 529 -32.19 -23.02 5.54
N ASN A 530 -32.46 -24.22 6.06
CA ASN A 530 -32.35 -24.59 7.46
C ASN A 530 -31.34 -25.73 7.67
N ASN A 531 -30.15 -25.60 7.06
CA ASN A 531 -29.12 -26.64 7.10
C ASN A 531 -28.09 -26.49 8.25
N ALA A 532 -28.26 -25.53 9.17
CA ALA A 532 -27.38 -25.34 10.34
C ALA A 532 -28.04 -24.46 11.41
N THR A 533 -27.39 -24.38 12.57
CA THR A 533 -27.77 -23.53 13.71
C THR A 533 -26.87 -22.29 13.73
N PRO A 534 -27.41 -21.06 13.61
CA PRO A 534 -28.84 -20.71 13.53
C PRO A 534 -29.43 -20.89 12.12
N ALA A 535 -30.74 -21.10 12.07
CA ALA A 535 -31.52 -21.11 10.82
C ALA A 535 -31.51 -19.72 10.15
N ALA A 536 -31.77 -19.68 8.84
CA ALA A 536 -31.82 -18.42 8.09
C ALA A 536 -32.81 -17.40 8.68
N ARG A 537 -32.36 -16.14 8.75
CA ARG A 537 -33.17 -15.00 9.18
C ARG A 537 -32.99 -13.87 8.19
N VAL A 538 -34.02 -13.55 7.42
CA VAL A 538 -33.94 -12.55 6.35
C VAL A 538 -35.04 -11.51 6.49
N LYS A 539 -34.64 -10.24 6.52
CA LYS A 539 -35.55 -9.09 6.51
C LYS A 539 -35.29 -8.23 5.29
N ILE A 540 -36.35 -7.92 4.53
CA ILE A 540 -36.27 -7.21 3.26
C ILE A 540 -37.14 -5.95 3.32
N THR A 541 -36.48 -4.79 3.36
CA THR A 541 -37.11 -3.48 3.56
C THR A 541 -37.01 -2.62 2.30
N GLY A 542 -38.10 -1.94 1.92
CA GLY A 542 -38.12 -0.95 0.84
C GLY A 542 -37.67 -1.48 -0.52
N SER A 543 -37.79 -2.80 -0.75
CA SER A 543 -37.20 -3.49 -1.89
C SER A 543 -38.25 -3.97 -2.89
N ILE A 544 -37.81 -4.40 -4.06
CA ILE A 544 -38.65 -5.03 -5.08
C ILE A 544 -38.19 -6.48 -5.26
N VAL A 545 -39.14 -7.41 -5.17
CA VAL A 545 -38.94 -8.84 -5.45
C VAL A 545 -39.99 -9.25 -6.46
N SER A 546 -39.60 -9.40 -7.72
CA SER A 546 -40.56 -9.65 -8.81
C SER A 546 -40.00 -10.63 -9.83
N ASP A 547 -40.78 -11.66 -10.14
CA ASP A 547 -40.59 -12.46 -11.35
C ASP A 547 -40.84 -11.59 -12.60
N ALA A 548 -40.17 -11.91 -13.71
CA ALA A 548 -40.37 -11.31 -15.03
C ALA A 548 -41.58 -11.90 -15.79
N GLY A 549 -42.19 -12.98 -15.29
CA GLY A 549 -43.32 -13.70 -15.91
C GLY A 549 -44.62 -13.70 -15.10
N THR A 550 -45.51 -14.67 -15.38
CA THR A 550 -46.74 -14.94 -14.62
C THR A 550 -46.38 -15.50 -13.24
N CYS A 551 -46.13 -14.59 -12.29
CA CYS A 551 -45.71 -14.79 -10.90
C CYS A 551 -45.47 -16.25 -10.45
N GLY A 552 -44.21 -16.69 -10.49
CA GLY A 552 -43.71 -17.83 -9.73
C GLY A 552 -43.58 -17.54 -8.23
N ALA A 553 -42.93 -18.46 -7.49
CA ALA A 553 -42.70 -18.28 -6.05
C ALA A 553 -41.61 -17.23 -5.79
N ALA A 554 -42.01 -16.04 -5.32
CA ALA A 554 -41.08 -14.97 -4.90
C ALA A 554 -40.07 -15.45 -3.85
N ALA A 555 -40.48 -16.42 -3.02
CA ALA A 555 -39.60 -17.03 -2.05
C ALA A 555 -39.89 -18.53 -1.90
N SER A 556 -38.84 -19.31 -1.63
CA SER A 556 -38.95 -20.64 -1.04
C SER A 556 -38.19 -20.66 0.29
N LYS A 557 -38.75 -21.36 1.28
CA LYS A 557 -38.14 -21.42 2.61
C LYS A 557 -38.36 -22.76 3.29
N GLU A 558 -37.34 -23.23 3.97
CA GLU A 558 -37.42 -24.41 4.84
C GLU A 558 -38.03 -24.05 6.20
N GLY A 559 -38.68 -25.01 6.85
CA GLY A 559 -39.27 -24.80 8.18
C GLY A 559 -38.22 -24.38 9.20
N GLY A 560 -38.56 -23.46 10.12
CA GLY A 560 -37.63 -22.91 11.12
C GLY A 560 -36.87 -21.65 10.68
N THR A 561 -36.95 -21.26 9.40
CA THR A 561 -36.41 -20.00 8.88
C THR A 561 -37.40 -18.83 9.03
N THR A 562 -36.90 -17.59 8.99
CA THR A 562 -37.72 -16.38 9.02
C THR A 562 -37.48 -15.50 7.79
N LEU A 563 -38.57 -15.06 7.16
CA LEU A 563 -38.56 -14.12 6.04
C LEU A 563 -39.60 -13.03 6.32
N GLU A 564 -39.15 -11.78 6.42
CA GLU A 564 -39.99 -10.61 6.66
C GLU A 564 -39.85 -9.62 5.50
N PHE A 565 -40.98 -9.12 4.99
CA PHE A 565 -41.01 -8.02 4.04
C PHE A 565 -41.60 -6.77 4.70
N VAL A 566 -40.90 -5.63 4.64
CA VAL A 566 -41.33 -4.36 5.23
C VAL A 566 -41.32 -3.27 4.14
N ASN A 567 -42.48 -2.66 3.86
CA ASN A 567 -42.60 -1.62 2.83
C ASN A 567 -42.04 -2.02 1.45
N SER A 568 -42.02 -3.32 1.15
CA SER A 568 -41.47 -3.91 -0.07
C SER A 568 -42.58 -4.28 -1.06
N ARG A 569 -42.27 -4.32 -2.36
CA ARG A 569 -43.17 -4.80 -3.40
C ARG A 569 -42.78 -6.22 -3.79
N VAL A 570 -43.74 -7.15 -3.69
CA VAL A 570 -43.51 -8.59 -3.92
C VAL A 570 -44.58 -9.12 -4.88
N CYS A 571 -44.18 -9.82 -5.94
CA CYS A 571 -45.09 -10.59 -6.81
C CYS A 571 -44.98 -12.07 -6.42
N ASP A 572 -45.94 -12.53 -5.60
CA ASP A 572 -46.06 -13.93 -5.18
C ASP A 572 -47.33 -14.54 -5.81
N GLY A 573 -47.18 -15.70 -6.45
CA GLY A 573 -48.08 -16.31 -7.44
C GLY A 573 -49.54 -16.53 -7.07
N ALA A 574 -49.96 -16.28 -5.83
CA ALA A 574 -51.35 -16.43 -5.40
C ALA A 574 -52.24 -15.21 -5.71
N ALA A 575 -51.69 -13.99 -5.87
CA ALA A 575 -52.47 -12.77 -6.14
C ALA A 575 -51.65 -11.55 -6.65
N GLY A 576 -50.34 -11.67 -6.83
CA GLY A 576 -49.48 -10.54 -7.19
C GLY A 576 -49.58 -10.14 -8.67
N THR A 577 -49.54 -8.84 -8.97
CA THR A 577 -49.19 -8.36 -10.31
C THR A 577 -47.68 -8.06 -10.32
N PRO A 578 -46.91 -8.52 -11.32
CA PRO A 578 -45.50 -8.17 -11.45
C PRO A 578 -45.28 -6.66 -11.37
N VAL A 579 -44.21 -6.23 -10.71
CA VAL A 579 -43.83 -4.82 -10.73
C VAL A 579 -43.24 -4.55 -12.11
N VAL A 580 -43.87 -3.66 -12.88
CA VAL A 580 -43.37 -3.30 -14.21
C VAL A 580 -42.10 -2.47 -14.02
N LEU A 581 -40.95 -3.04 -14.41
CA LEU A 581 -39.65 -2.38 -14.37
C LEU A 581 -39.20 -1.98 -15.78
N ARG A 582 -38.41 -0.91 -15.85
CA ARG A 582 -37.53 -0.62 -17.00
C ARG A 582 -36.33 -1.57 -16.94
N ALA A 583 -36.57 -2.84 -17.22
CA ALA A 583 -35.53 -3.86 -17.24
C ALA A 583 -34.75 -3.79 -18.56
N PRO A 584 -33.41 -3.77 -18.53
CA PRO A 584 -32.57 -3.86 -19.72
C PRO A 584 -32.54 -5.30 -20.26
N SER A 585 -31.75 -5.55 -21.31
CA SER A 585 -31.48 -6.93 -21.75
C SER A 585 -30.76 -7.72 -20.66
N SER A 586 -30.85 -9.06 -20.72
CA SER A 586 -30.11 -9.93 -19.83
C SER A 586 -28.60 -9.69 -19.87
N SER A 587 -28.07 -9.15 -20.97
CA SER A 587 -26.66 -8.79 -21.17
C SER A 587 -26.23 -7.44 -20.59
N TRP A 588 -27.07 -6.76 -19.81
CA TRP A 588 -26.74 -5.46 -19.22
C TRP A 588 -25.48 -5.49 -18.34
N THR A 589 -24.68 -4.43 -18.45
CA THR A 589 -23.41 -4.24 -17.74
C THR A 589 -23.29 -2.88 -17.05
N GLY A 590 -24.36 -2.07 -17.02
CA GLY A 590 -24.32 -0.75 -16.37
C GLY A 590 -25.05 0.38 -17.12
N THR A 591 -25.43 0.20 -18.39
CA THR A 591 -26.10 1.23 -19.21
C THR A 591 -27.38 0.70 -19.84
N PRO A 592 -28.53 1.40 -19.71
CA PRO A 592 -28.71 2.73 -19.13
C PRO A 592 -28.67 2.72 -17.60
N ALA A 593 -28.40 3.89 -17.00
CA ALA A 593 -28.33 4.10 -15.56
C ALA A 593 -29.70 4.14 -14.86
N ASP A 594 -30.82 3.99 -15.59
CA ASP A 594 -32.15 3.83 -15.01
C ASP A 594 -32.64 2.37 -15.08
N ALA A 595 -31.73 1.44 -15.38
CA ALA A 595 -32.03 0.01 -15.42
C ALA A 595 -32.63 -0.49 -14.10
N PHE A 596 -33.67 -1.32 -14.22
CA PHE A 596 -34.43 -1.92 -13.12
C PHE A 596 -35.18 -0.92 -12.22
N THR A 597 -35.37 0.32 -12.70
CA THR A 597 -36.27 1.30 -12.06
C THR A 597 -37.74 0.97 -12.39
N PRO A 598 -38.68 1.11 -11.44
CA PRO A 598 -40.11 0.99 -11.73
C PRO A 598 -40.59 1.95 -12.83
N VAL A 599 -41.49 1.48 -13.70
CA VAL A 599 -42.16 2.34 -14.68
C VAL A 599 -43.19 3.25 -14.01
N ASP A 600 -43.80 2.79 -12.92
CA ASP A 600 -44.66 3.62 -12.07
C ASP A 600 -43.82 4.48 -11.12
N ALA A 601 -43.82 5.79 -11.34
CA ALA A 601 -43.08 6.77 -10.53
C ALA A 601 -43.57 6.84 -9.07
N ALA A 602 -44.76 6.31 -8.74
CA ALA A 602 -45.22 6.21 -7.35
C ALA A 602 -44.52 5.10 -6.57
N ILE A 603 -43.88 4.14 -7.25
CA ILE A 603 -43.09 3.08 -6.63
C ILE A 603 -41.67 3.60 -6.41
N THR A 604 -41.38 3.97 -5.15
CA THR A 604 -40.08 4.49 -4.75
C THR A 604 -39.13 3.42 -4.19
N GLN A 605 -39.56 2.16 -4.15
CA GLN A 605 -38.75 1.03 -3.67
C GLN A 605 -37.71 0.57 -4.69
N GLY A 606 -36.77 -0.25 -4.21
CA GLY A 606 -35.87 -1.04 -5.04
C GLY A 606 -34.54 -0.37 -5.37
N TYR A 607 -33.71 -1.13 -6.09
CA TYR A 607 -32.41 -0.71 -6.58
C TYR A 607 -32.53 0.57 -7.39
N ARG A 608 -31.70 1.55 -7.03
CA ARG A 608 -31.56 2.82 -7.73
C ARG A 608 -30.10 2.94 -8.12
N PRO A 609 -29.77 2.79 -9.41
CA PRO A 609 -28.41 3.01 -9.86
C PRO A 609 -28.02 4.44 -9.47
N VAL A 610 -26.90 4.57 -8.77
CA VAL A 610 -26.35 5.89 -8.43
C VAL A 610 -25.69 6.43 -9.71
N PRO A 611 -25.96 7.68 -10.11
CA PRO A 611 -25.40 8.29 -11.32
C PRO A 611 -23.87 8.31 -11.37
#